data_AF-A0A1C6H6V1-F1
#
_entry.id   AF-A0A1C6H6V1-F1
#
_cell.length_a   1.000
_cell.length_b   1.000
_cell.length_c   1.000
_cell.angle_alpha   90.00
_cell.angle_beta   90.00
_cell.angle_gamma   90.00
#
_symmetry.space_group_name_H-M   'P 1'
#
loop_
_entity.id
_entity.type
_entity.pdbx_description
1 polymer ?
#
loop_
_entity_poly.entity_id
_entity_poly.type
_entity_poly.pdbx_seq_one_letter_code
_entity_poly.pdbx_strand_id
1 'polypeptide(L)'
;MIKTKIKRIEELNDKYLILNEKEMKFLRKCLKSRKQDVRWTAAEILVGWYTPENERLLYNLTYDKAELVCVEAADALCIGRTRRSLSRLRDLMEDERTLVRGYAVASFFQVWVNCFSWNEKSMRAYLCFEETMEAEENKTWVKLFYEQNKIRARGKKGFEKLFYILKHGSNHYVKASAIQIAKDMRSIFNQEEINAGLEKAIDSLEYEYQKEDIKKYIQTKEPIKILLLDQTNSGVTQLLEYMGEEETEMYVRSAGLHPSGKIEKWVLDILMQEDDITRYQCSSPIEELCKYDYLIPIGIHLDEKAYPFQKIYARYQDFDKKQIGWEEAKEMICQIEKDLKRNIDEPEKIKEIAQEMGKVWPLA
;
A
#
# COMPACT_ATOMS: atom_id res chain seq x y z
N MET A 1 -24.02 23.92 12.04
CA MET A 1 -24.25 22.46 12.07
C MET A 1 -23.42 21.67 11.05
N ILE A 2 -23.36 22.07 9.76
CA ILE A 2 -22.52 21.39 8.74
C ILE A 2 -21.03 21.49 9.09
N LYS A 3 -20.53 22.72 9.33
CA LYS A 3 -19.15 22.96 9.79
C LYS A 3 -18.79 22.15 11.05
N THR A 4 -19.74 21.98 11.97
CA THR A 4 -19.55 21.21 13.21
C THR A 4 -19.43 19.70 12.96
N LYS A 5 -20.15 19.16 11.96
CA LYS A 5 -20.04 17.74 11.59
C LYS A 5 -18.76 17.45 10.85
N ILE A 6 -18.41 18.27 9.86
CA ILE A 6 -17.17 18.13 9.08
C ILE A 6 -15.98 18.23 10.02
N LYS A 7 -15.92 19.28 10.87
CA LYS A 7 -14.85 19.42 11.86
C LYS A 7 -14.70 18.17 12.75
N ARG A 8 -15.81 17.59 13.20
CA ARG A 8 -15.77 16.37 14.01
C ARG A 8 -15.33 15.13 13.22
N ILE A 9 -15.60 15.08 11.91
CA ILE A 9 -15.09 14.01 11.04
C ILE A 9 -13.58 14.22 10.85
N GLU A 10 -13.13 15.45 10.61
CA GLU A 10 -11.71 15.82 10.49
C GLU A 10 -10.93 15.51 11.77
N GLU A 11 -11.53 15.71 12.95
CA GLU A 11 -10.96 15.28 14.26
C GLU A 11 -10.79 13.76 14.38
N LEU A 12 -11.47 12.97 13.52
CA LEU A 12 -11.31 11.52 13.42
C LEU A 12 -10.46 11.11 12.20
N ASN A 13 -10.07 12.05 11.34
CA ASN A 13 -9.35 11.78 10.10
C ASN A 13 -7.85 11.64 10.39
N ASP A 14 -7.53 10.54 11.05
CA ASP A 14 -6.18 10.02 11.14
C ASP A 14 -6.21 8.66 10.45
N LYS A 15 -5.43 8.52 9.37
CA LYS A 15 -5.43 7.36 8.48
C LYS A 15 -5.16 6.05 9.21
N TYR A 16 -4.55 6.12 10.39
CA TYR A 16 -4.20 4.95 11.20
C TYR A 16 -5.15 4.75 12.38
N LEU A 17 -6.18 5.60 12.55
CA LEU A 17 -7.07 5.53 13.69
C LEU A 17 -8.19 4.49 13.53
N ILE A 18 -8.21 3.52 14.43
CA ILE A 18 -9.28 2.55 14.59
C ILE A 18 -10.41 3.17 15.39
N LEU A 19 -11.54 3.36 14.71
CA LEU A 19 -12.73 3.97 15.30
C LEU A 19 -13.42 3.02 16.28
N ASN A 20 -13.74 3.54 17.47
CA ASN A 20 -14.57 2.81 18.43
C ASN A 20 -16.03 2.80 17.99
N GLU A 21 -16.87 1.97 18.63
CA GLU A 21 -18.28 1.82 18.22
C GLU A 21 -19.08 3.14 18.30
N LYS A 22 -18.75 4.05 19.24
CA LYS A 22 -19.42 5.36 19.33
C LYS A 22 -19.07 6.25 18.14
N GLU A 23 -17.81 6.25 17.72
CA GLU A 23 -17.32 6.96 16.55
C GLU A 23 -17.84 6.34 15.26
N MET A 24 -17.79 5.01 15.11
CA MET A 24 -18.39 4.32 13.97
C MET A 24 -19.88 4.59 13.86
N LYS A 25 -20.62 4.59 14.97
CA LYS A 25 -22.04 4.97 14.98
C LYS A 25 -22.27 6.42 14.55
N PHE A 26 -21.35 7.33 14.87
CA PHE A 26 -21.37 8.70 14.36
C PHE A 26 -21.08 8.73 12.85
N LEU A 27 -20.04 8.05 12.38
CA LEU A 27 -19.65 7.98 10.98
C LEU A 27 -20.77 7.39 10.11
N ARG A 28 -21.40 6.29 10.53
CA ARG A 28 -22.58 5.69 9.85
C ARG A 28 -23.73 6.68 9.67
N LYS A 29 -23.92 7.64 10.60
CA LYS A 29 -24.93 8.70 10.45
C LYS A 29 -24.48 9.77 9.46
N CYS A 30 -23.20 10.10 9.42
CA CYS A 30 -22.63 11.06 8.47
C CYS A 30 -22.72 10.54 7.03
N LEU A 31 -22.44 9.25 6.80
CA LEU A 31 -22.60 8.58 5.50
C LEU A 31 -24.03 8.60 4.96
N LYS A 32 -25.05 8.81 5.81
CA LYS A 32 -26.46 8.95 5.42
C LYS A 32 -26.94 10.41 5.38
N SER A 33 -26.03 11.36 5.51
CA SER A 33 -26.34 12.79 5.49
C SER A 33 -26.95 13.21 4.16
N ARG A 34 -27.90 14.15 4.18
CA ARG A 34 -28.41 14.79 2.96
C ARG A 34 -27.36 15.67 2.26
N LYS A 35 -26.29 16.06 2.96
CA LYS A 35 -25.21 16.92 2.45
C LYS A 35 -24.07 16.08 1.90
N GLN A 36 -23.70 16.31 0.63
CA GLN A 36 -22.68 15.52 -0.05
C GLN A 36 -21.31 15.64 0.65
N ASP A 37 -20.89 16.85 1.03
CA ASP A 37 -19.56 17.08 1.63
C ASP A 37 -19.41 16.27 2.92
N VAL A 38 -20.47 16.17 3.72
CA VAL A 38 -20.47 15.34 4.95
C VAL A 38 -20.34 13.85 4.64
N ARG A 39 -20.92 13.37 3.54
CA ARG A 39 -20.79 11.96 3.13
C ARG A 39 -19.41 11.68 2.56
N TRP A 40 -18.90 12.61 1.75
CA TRP A 40 -17.58 12.55 1.13
C TRP A 40 -16.48 12.49 2.19
N THR A 41 -16.39 13.47 3.10
CA THR A 41 -15.38 13.46 4.18
C THR A 41 -15.52 12.24 5.10
N ALA A 42 -16.74 11.72 5.29
CA ALA A 42 -16.93 10.51 6.09
C ALA A 42 -16.50 9.22 5.38
N ALA A 43 -16.50 9.20 4.04
CA ALA A 43 -16.06 8.06 3.25
C ALA A 43 -14.53 7.91 3.28
N GLU A 44 -13.81 9.04 3.25
CA GLU A 44 -12.34 9.10 3.30
C GLU A 44 -11.76 8.33 4.49
N ILE A 45 -12.41 8.41 5.66
CA ILE A 45 -11.93 7.72 6.88
C ILE A 45 -12.01 6.20 6.75
N LEU A 46 -12.95 5.67 5.96
CA LEU A 46 -13.18 4.22 5.89
C LEU A 46 -12.04 3.45 5.22
N VAL A 47 -11.18 4.13 4.45
CA VAL A 47 -10.03 3.51 3.78
C VAL A 47 -8.89 3.17 4.74
N GLY A 48 -8.83 3.82 5.90
CA GLY A 48 -7.69 3.72 6.81
C GLY A 48 -7.44 2.29 7.32
N TRP A 49 -8.49 1.47 7.41
CA TRP A 49 -8.39 0.07 7.81
C TRP A 49 -9.43 -0.80 7.13
N TYR A 50 -9.01 -2.00 6.70
CA TYR A 50 -9.95 -3.01 6.28
C TYR A 50 -10.79 -3.56 7.45
N THR A 51 -12.10 -3.41 7.32
CA THR A 51 -13.08 -4.29 7.98
C THR A 51 -14.15 -4.70 6.97
N PRO A 52 -14.80 -5.87 7.14
CA PRO A 52 -15.94 -6.24 6.30
C PRO A 52 -17.07 -5.20 6.32
N GLU A 53 -17.22 -4.46 7.42
CA GLU A 53 -18.17 -3.36 7.50
C GLU A 53 -17.74 -2.14 6.66
N ASN A 54 -16.47 -1.73 6.74
CA ASN A 54 -15.94 -0.60 5.97
C ASN A 54 -16.06 -0.87 4.47
N GLU A 55 -15.65 -2.07 4.00
CA GLU A 55 -15.83 -2.47 2.59
C GLU A 55 -17.31 -2.39 2.18
N ARG A 56 -18.23 -2.91 3.01
CA ARG A 56 -19.66 -2.86 2.72
C ARG A 56 -20.19 -1.43 2.65
N LEU A 57 -19.73 -0.54 3.53
CA LEU A 57 -20.14 0.87 3.54
C LEU A 57 -19.63 1.59 2.28
N LEU A 58 -18.35 1.43 1.95
CA LEU A 58 -17.73 1.96 0.74
C LEU A 58 -18.42 1.46 -0.51
N TYR A 59 -18.67 0.14 -0.61
CA TYR A 59 -19.42 -0.47 -1.70
C TYR A 59 -20.77 0.23 -1.92
N ASN A 60 -21.53 0.49 -0.86
CA ASN A 60 -22.84 1.15 -0.98
C ASN A 60 -22.71 2.61 -1.45
N LEU A 61 -21.64 3.31 -1.06
CA LEU A 61 -21.38 4.69 -1.48
C LEU A 61 -21.00 4.80 -2.95
N THR A 62 -20.57 3.72 -3.61
CA THR A 62 -20.39 3.69 -5.06
C THR A 62 -21.69 3.87 -5.87
N TYR A 63 -22.84 3.83 -5.20
CA TYR A 63 -24.16 4.12 -5.80
C TYR A 63 -24.67 5.52 -5.42
N ASP A 64 -23.85 6.35 -4.77
CA ASP A 64 -24.25 7.70 -4.40
C ASP A 64 -24.50 8.56 -5.65
N LYS A 65 -25.51 9.43 -5.56
CA LYS A 65 -25.88 10.33 -6.65
C LYS A 65 -24.86 11.45 -6.86
N ALA A 66 -24.09 11.81 -5.82
CA ALA A 66 -23.04 12.81 -5.91
C ALA A 66 -21.76 12.17 -6.47
N GLU A 67 -21.26 12.69 -7.60
CA GLU A 67 -20.06 12.17 -8.25
C GLU A 67 -18.86 12.10 -7.31
N LEU A 68 -18.57 13.17 -6.54
CA LEU A 68 -17.42 13.19 -5.62
C LEU A 68 -17.50 12.11 -4.53
N VAL A 69 -18.70 11.79 -4.03
CA VAL A 69 -18.88 10.70 -3.06
C VAL A 69 -18.62 9.35 -3.72
N CYS A 70 -19.08 9.19 -4.97
CA CYS A 70 -18.85 7.97 -5.75
C CYS A 70 -17.36 7.79 -6.10
N VAL A 71 -16.65 8.88 -6.42
CA VAL A 71 -15.21 8.89 -6.69
C VAL A 71 -14.44 8.44 -5.46
N GLU A 72 -14.68 9.07 -4.31
CA GLU A 72 -14.05 8.71 -3.04
C GLU A 72 -14.33 7.26 -2.66
N ALA A 73 -15.58 6.82 -2.82
CA ALA A 73 -15.96 5.44 -2.54
C ALA A 73 -15.27 4.45 -3.48
N ALA A 74 -15.10 4.78 -4.76
CA ALA A 74 -14.41 3.92 -5.72
C ALA A 74 -12.90 3.83 -5.41
N ASP A 75 -12.27 4.96 -5.08
CA ASP A 75 -10.86 5.01 -4.68
C ASP A 75 -10.64 4.19 -3.40
N ALA A 76 -11.37 4.52 -2.33
CA ALA A 76 -11.27 3.85 -1.03
C ALA A 76 -11.63 2.36 -1.06
N LEU A 77 -12.39 1.87 -2.05
CA LEU A 77 -12.71 0.46 -2.18
C LEU A 77 -11.49 -0.40 -2.57
N CYS A 78 -10.31 0.19 -2.76
CA CYS A 78 -9.04 -0.52 -2.94
C CYS A 78 -8.73 -1.51 -1.81
N ILE A 79 -9.23 -1.28 -0.59
CA ILE A 79 -9.12 -2.20 0.55
C ILE A 79 -10.00 -3.45 0.40
N GLY A 80 -10.90 -3.47 -0.59
CA GLY A 80 -11.90 -4.51 -0.77
C GLY A 80 -11.30 -5.88 -1.04
N ARG A 81 -11.96 -6.91 -0.53
CA ARG A 81 -11.52 -8.32 -0.63
C ARG A 81 -12.57 -9.25 -1.21
N THR A 82 -13.75 -8.73 -1.53
CA THR A 82 -14.84 -9.54 -2.07
C THR A 82 -14.93 -9.44 -3.58
N ARG A 83 -15.31 -10.55 -4.22
CA ARG A 83 -15.67 -10.56 -5.65
C ARG A 83 -16.81 -9.59 -5.97
N ARG A 84 -17.65 -9.27 -4.98
CA ARG A 84 -18.73 -8.30 -5.10
C ARG A 84 -18.17 -6.88 -5.33
N SER A 85 -17.18 -6.47 -4.54
CA SER A 85 -16.50 -5.18 -4.71
C SER A 85 -15.72 -5.14 -6.01
N LEU A 86 -15.03 -6.23 -6.37
CA LEU A 86 -14.34 -6.36 -7.65
C LEU A 86 -15.30 -6.17 -8.84
N SER A 87 -16.45 -6.87 -8.83
CA SER A 87 -17.47 -6.74 -9.87
C SER A 87 -18.00 -5.31 -9.95
N ARG A 88 -18.20 -4.64 -8.82
CA ARG A 88 -18.68 -3.25 -8.82
C ARG A 88 -17.66 -2.28 -9.39
N LEU A 89 -16.39 -2.43 -9.04
CA LEU A 89 -15.32 -1.62 -9.65
C LEU A 89 -15.26 -1.84 -11.16
N ARG A 90 -15.41 -3.08 -11.64
CA ARG A 90 -15.54 -3.36 -13.08
C ARG A 90 -16.68 -2.57 -13.71
N ASP A 91 -17.88 -2.59 -13.13
CA ASP A 91 -19.02 -1.83 -13.67
C ASP A 91 -18.71 -0.32 -13.72
N LEU A 92 -18.00 0.20 -12.71
CA LEU A 92 -17.61 1.61 -12.64
C LEU A 92 -16.49 1.98 -13.63
N MET A 93 -15.71 1.02 -14.11
CA MET A 93 -14.73 1.25 -15.19
C MET A 93 -15.40 1.58 -16.53
N GLU A 94 -16.71 1.36 -16.66
CA GLU A 94 -17.52 1.71 -17.84
C GLU A 94 -18.44 2.93 -17.58
N ASP A 95 -18.34 3.57 -16.40
CA ASP A 95 -19.18 4.70 -16.02
C ASP A 95 -19.01 5.90 -16.98
N GLU A 96 -20.05 6.70 -17.22
CA GLU A 96 -19.93 7.87 -18.10
C GLU A 96 -18.97 8.96 -17.54
N ARG A 97 -18.84 9.02 -16.21
CA ARG A 97 -18.06 10.01 -15.48
C ARG A 97 -16.58 9.62 -15.47
N THR A 98 -15.74 10.47 -16.04
CA THR A 98 -14.31 10.18 -16.23
C THR A 98 -13.56 9.98 -14.92
N LEU A 99 -13.87 10.76 -13.88
CA LEU A 99 -13.24 10.63 -12.57
C LEU A 99 -13.58 9.28 -11.92
N VAL A 100 -14.86 8.89 -11.95
CA VAL A 100 -15.33 7.61 -11.41
C VAL A 100 -14.62 6.44 -12.09
N ARG A 101 -14.53 6.45 -13.44
CA ARG A 101 -13.78 5.42 -14.17
C ARG A 101 -12.31 5.36 -13.74
N GLY A 102 -11.61 6.49 -13.69
CA GLY A 102 -10.19 6.51 -13.37
C GLY A 102 -9.87 5.92 -12.00
N TYR A 103 -10.61 6.32 -10.97
CA TYR A 103 -10.44 5.78 -9.62
C TYR A 103 -10.93 4.33 -9.50
N ALA A 104 -11.96 3.93 -10.25
CA ALA A 104 -12.33 2.53 -10.33
C ALA A 104 -11.21 1.66 -10.91
N VAL A 105 -10.56 2.10 -12.00
CA VAL A 105 -9.38 1.42 -12.57
C VAL A 105 -8.25 1.38 -11.55
N ALA A 106 -7.91 2.51 -10.91
CA ALA A 106 -6.82 2.59 -9.93
C ALA A 106 -6.98 1.56 -8.79
N SER A 107 -8.20 1.42 -8.27
CA SER A 107 -8.50 0.51 -7.16
C SER A 107 -8.70 -0.95 -7.58
N PHE A 108 -9.12 -1.19 -8.83
CA PHE A 108 -9.45 -2.53 -9.32
C PHE A 108 -8.30 -3.53 -9.18
N PHE A 109 -7.07 -3.12 -9.49
CA PHE A 109 -5.89 -4.00 -9.35
C PHE A 109 -5.68 -4.46 -7.91
N GLN A 110 -5.82 -3.57 -6.93
CA GLN A 110 -5.62 -3.94 -5.53
C GLN A 110 -6.68 -4.94 -5.08
N VAL A 111 -7.96 -4.71 -5.43
CA VAL A 111 -9.04 -5.65 -5.12
C VAL A 111 -8.85 -6.99 -5.85
N TRP A 112 -8.33 -6.98 -7.08
CA TRP A 112 -7.99 -8.21 -7.82
C TRP A 112 -6.95 -9.03 -7.06
N VAL A 113 -5.84 -8.40 -6.67
CA VAL A 113 -4.77 -9.04 -5.90
C VAL A 113 -5.30 -9.54 -4.55
N ASN A 114 -6.16 -8.78 -3.88
CA ASN A 114 -6.78 -9.22 -2.63
C ASN A 114 -7.67 -10.47 -2.83
N CYS A 115 -8.32 -10.62 -3.98
CA CYS A 115 -9.20 -11.76 -4.29
C CYS A 115 -8.46 -13.00 -4.78
N PHE A 116 -7.35 -12.84 -5.52
CA PHE A 116 -6.71 -13.91 -6.28
C PHE A 116 -5.22 -14.10 -5.99
N SER A 117 -4.68 -13.28 -5.07
CA SER A 117 -3.25 -13.13 -4.81
C SER A 117 -2.47 -12.65 -6.03
N TRP A 118 -1.25 -12.20 -5.78
CA TRP A 118 -0.29 -11.94 -6.84
C TRP A 118 0.45 -13.25 -7.16
N ASN A 119 0.27 -13.77 -8.36
CA ASN A 119 1.07 -14.87 -8.90
C ASN A 119 1.00 -14.82 -10.43
N GLU A 120 1.90 -15.53 -11.11
CA GLU A 120 2.02 -15.49 -12.56
C GLU A 120 0.70 -15.83 -13.30
N LYS A 121 -0.06 -16.81 -12.80
CA LYS A 121 -1.36 -17.18 -13.39
C LYS A 121 -2.39 -16.07 -13.22
N SER A 122 -2.50 -15.51 -12.01
CA SER A 122 -3.40 -14.39 -11.69
C SER A 122 -3.07 -13.14 -12.52
N MET A 123 -1.78 -12.80 -12.64
CA MET A 123 -1.34 -11.60 -13.39
C MET A 123 -1.50 -11.75 -14.89
N ARG A 124 -1.28 -12.94 -15.46
CA ARG A 124 -1.64 -13.19 -16.87
C ARG A 124 -3.13 -12.97 -17.13
N ALA A 125 -3.99 -13.48 -16.25
CA ALA A 125 -5.42 -13.28 -16.37
C ALA A 125 -5.82 -11.80 -16.22
N TYR A 126 -5.20 -11.10 -15.25
CA TYR A 126 -5.39 -9.67 -15.04
C TYR A 126 -5.01 -8.86 -16.29
N LEU A 127 -3.81 -9.06 -16.84
CA LEU A 127 -3.32 -8.33 -18.01
C LEU A 127 -4.21 -8.54 -19.25
N CYS A 128 -4.70 -9.76 -19.48
CA CYS A 128 -5.61 -10.05 -20.59
C CYS A 128 -6.96 -9.33 -20.43
N PHE A 129 -7.52 -9.32 -19.21
CA PHE A 129 -8.71 -8.55 -18.90
C PHE A 129 -8.48 -7.05 -19.11
N GLU A 130 -7.39 -6.54 -18.56
CA GLU A 130 -7.04 -5.13 -18.57
C GLU A 130 -6.82 -4.58 -19.98
N GLU A 131 -6.13 -5.34 -20.85
CA GLU A 131 -5.92 -4.99 -22.26
C GLU A 131 -7.23 -4.79 -23.01
N THR A 132 -8.24 -5.61 -22.70
CA THR A 132 -9.57 -5.48 -23.31
C THR A 132 -10.24 -4.18 -22.86
N MET A 133 -10.19 -3.87 -21.57
CA MET A 133 -10.82 -2.66 -21.01
C MET A 133 -10.09 -1.37 -21.43
N GLU A 134 -8.75 -1.36 -21.46
CA GLU A 134 -7.96 -0.19 -21.88
C GLU A 134 -8.18 0.17 -23.36
N ALA A 135 -8.42 -0.84 -24.21
CA ALA A 135 -8.64 -0.64 -25.65
C ALA A 135 -9.87 0.22 -25.95
N GLU A 136 -10.90 0.14 -25.11
CA GLU A 136 -12.15 0.91 -25.25
C GLU A 136 -12.06 2.31 -24.62
N GLU A 137 -11.05 2.57 -23.77
CA GLU A 137 -10.88 3.87 -23.13
C GLU A 137 -10.28 4.91 -24.08
N ASN A 138 -10.72 6.17 -23.97
CA ASN A 138 -10.27 7.28 -24.81
C ASN A 138 -9.64 8.43 -24.02
N LYS A 139 -9.77 8.45 -22.70
CA LYS A 139 -9.20 9.46 -21.81
C LYS A 139 -7.80 9.05 -21.39
N THR A 140 -6.81 9.86 -21.79
CA THR A 140 -5.40 9.67 -21.41
C THR A 140 -5.21 9.59 -19.89
N TRP A 141 -5.97 10.37 -19.12
CA TRP A 141 -5.91 10.33 -17.65
C TRP A 141 -6.34 8.96 -17.09
N VAL A 142 -7.37 8.32 -17.67
CA VAL A 142 -7.79 6.97 -17.23
C VAL A 142 -6.78 5.91 -17.68
N LYS A 143 -6.26 6.03 -18.92
CA LYS A 143 -5.17 5.16 -19.43
C LYS A 143 -3.91 5.16 -18.57
N LEU A 144 -3.68 6.23 -17.83
CA LEU A 144 -2.57 6.31 -16.90
C LEU A 144 -2.71 5.31 -15.74
N PHE A 145 -3.92 5.10 -15.22
CA PHE A 145 -4.17 4.11 -14.15
C PHE A 145 -4.08 2.67 -14.68
N TYR A 146 -4.48 2.44 -15.93
CA TYR A 146 -4.19 1.17 -16.61
C TYR A 146 -2.68 0.95 -16.73
N GLU A 147 -1.91 1.98 -17.10
CA GLU A 147 -0.46 1.85 -17.15
C GLU A 147 0.15 1.59 -15.78
N GLN A 148 -0.33 2.29 -14.74
CA GLN A 148 0.08 2.06 -13.35
C GLN A 148 -0.13 0.61 -12.94
N ASN A 149 -1.30 0.06 -13.25
CA ASN A 149 -1.64 -1.30 -12.86
C ASN A 149 -0.87 -2.35 -13.67
N LYS A 150 -0.58 -2.13 -14.95
CA LYS A 150 0.31 -3.02 -15.72
C LYS A 150 1.73 -3.05 -15.17
N ILE A 151 2.27 -1.89 -14.78
CA ILE A 151 3.59 -1.82 -14.13
C ILE A 151 3.58 -2.65 -12.85
N ARG A 152 2.53 -2.55 -12.03
CA ARG A 152 2.35 -3.40 -10.84
C ARG A 152 2.17 -4.88 -11.21
N ALA A 153 1.37 -5.22 -12.22
CA ALA A 153 1.19 -6.60 -12.67
C ALA A 153 2.50 -7.23 -13.19
N ARG A 154 3.45 -6.42 -13.66
CA ARG A 154 4.79 -6.82 -14.13
C ARG A 154 5.88 -6.77 -13.05
N GLY A 155 5.52 -6.52 -11.79
CA GLY A 155 6.48 -6.48 -10.68
C GLY A 155 7.29 -5.18 -10.62
N LYS A 156 6.66 -4.02 -10.85
CA LYS A 156 7.28 -2.69 -10.89
C LYS A 156 8.37 -2.55 -11.96
N LYS A 157 8.07 -3.00 -13.17
CA LYS A 157 8.97 -2.91 -14.34
C LYS A 157 8.24 -2.32 -15.53
N GLY A 158 9.00 -1.68 -16.42
CA GLY A 158 8.52 -1.15 -17.69
C GLY A 158 7.85 0.22 -17.55
N PHE A 159 8.61 1.22 -17.10
CA PHE A 159 8.12 2.58 -16.87
C PHE A 159 8.12 3.47 -18.13
N GLU A 160 8.53 2.94 -19.29
CA GLU A 160 8.75 3.73 -20.51
C GLU A 160 7.48 4.45 -20.95
N LYS A 161 6.33 3.77 -20.91
CA LYS A 161 5.05 4.36 -21.30
C LYS A 161 4.56 5.39 -20.26
N LEU A 162 4.81 5.18 -18.96
CA LEU A 162 4.53 6.18 -17.92
C LEU A 162 5.31 7.47 -18.19
N PHE A 163 6.61 7.38 -18.44
CA PHE A 163 7.45 8.54 -18.72
C PHE A 163 7.16 9.17 -20.08
N TYR A 164 6.76 8.38 -21.07
CA TYR A 164 6.26 8.90 -22.34
C TYR A 164 5.00 9.77 -22.13
N ILE A 165 4.02 9.28 -21.37
CA ILE A 165 2.80 10.05 -21.05
C ILE A 165 3.16 11.30 -20.24
N LEU A 166 4.08 11.21 -19.28
CA LEU A 166 4.53 12.38 -18.52
C LEU A 166 5.13 13.46 -19.43
N LYS A 167 6.03 13.07 -20.34
CA LYS A 167 6.73 14.00 -21.23
C LYS A 167 5.80 14.62 -22.28
N HIS A 168 4.95 13.80 -22.89
CA HIS A 168 4.14 14.17 -24.06
C HIS A 168 2.65 14.40 -23.75
N GLY A 169 2.24 14.23 -22.50
CA GLY A 169 0.86 14.40 -22.06
C GLY A 169 0.31 15.78 -22.36
N SER A 170 -0.93 15.83 -22.82
CA SER A 170 -1.57 17.03 -23.38
C SER A 170 -2.03 18.06 -22.35
N ASN A 171 -2.15 17.70 -21.07
CA ASN A 171 -2.66 18.57 -20.02
C ASN A 171 -1.89 18.35 -18.70
N HIS A 172 -1.73 19.42 -17.92
CA HIS A 172 -1.04 19.42 -16.63
C HIS A 172 -1.57 18.40 -15.62
N TYR A 173 -2.88 18.09 -15.59
CA TYR A 173 -3.44 17.10 -14.67
C TYR A 173 -2.93 15.68 -14.97
N VAL A 174 -2.77 15.33 -16.25
CA VAL A 174 -2.20 14.04 -16.66
C VAL A 174 -0.74 13.96 -16.24
N LYS A 175 0.03 15.04 -16.46
CA LYS A 175 1.43 15.11 -16.04
C LYS A 175 1.58 15.03 -14.52
N ALA A 176 0.78 15.77 -13.76
CA ALA A 176 0.77 15.73 -12.31
C ALA A 176 0.46 14.32 -11.77
N SER A 177 -0.53 13.65 -12.36
CA SER A 177 -0.87 12.28 -12.00
C SER A 177 0.26 11.30 -12.33
N ALA A 178 0.94 11.48 -13.47
CA ALA A 178 2.05 10.62 -13.87
C ALA A 178 3.28 10.82 -12.96
N ILE A 179 3.54 12.05 -12.52
CA ILE A 179 4.55 12.35 -11.50
C ILE A 179 4.19 11.63 -10.20
N GLN A 180 2.95 11.77 -9.72
CA GLN A 180 2.53 11.13 -8.47
C GLN A 180 2.67 9.60 -8.53
N ILE A 181 2.24 8.97 -9.62
CA ILE A 181 2.39 7.53 -9.82
C ILE A 181 3.87 7.11 -9.82
N ALA A 182 4.75 7.87 -10.47
CA ALA A 182 6.18 7.58 -10.46
C ALA A 182 6.76 7.68 -9.04
N LYS A 183 6.36 8.70 -8.26
CA LYS A 183 6.76 8.86 -6.86
C LYS A 183 6.25 7.70 -5.99
N ASP A 184 4.99 7.30 -6.15
CA ASP A 184 4.37 6.22 -5.38
C ASP A 184 5.01 4.85 -5.69
N MET A 185 5.54 4.67 -6.90
CA MET A 185 6.24 3.45 -7.31
C MET A 185 7.72 3.42 -6.96
N ARG A 186 8.29 4.56 -6.55
CA ARG A 186 9.69 4.66 -6.16
C ARG A 186 9.96 3.77 -4.95
N SER A 187 11.08 3.07 -5.02
CA SER A 187 11.61 2.17 -4.01
C SER A 187 13.13 2.27 -4.02
N ILE A 188 13.75 1.73 -2.98
CA ILE A 188 15.20 1.60 -2.90
C ILE A 188 15.81 0.84 -4.08
N PHE A 189 15.04 -0.03 -4.76
CA PHE A 189 15.52 -0.87 -5.87
C PHE A 189 15.36 -0.26 -7.27
N ASN A 190 14.47 0.72 -7.45
CA ASN A 190 14.17 1.32 -8.75
C ASN A 190 14.31 2.85 -8.77
N GLN A 191 14.77 3.45 -7.67
CA GLN A 191 14.90 4.90 -7.55
C GLN A 191 15.76 5.53 -8.64
N GLU A 192 16.83 4.88 -9.10
CA GLU A 192 17.67 5.42 -10.18
C GLU A 192 16.90 5.55 -11.50
N GLU A 193 16.15 4.51 -11.87
CA GLU A 193 15.31 4.49 -13.07
C GLU A 193 14.20 5.54 -12.98
N ILE A 194 13.51 5.60 -11.83
CA ILE A 194 12.43 6.57 -11.60
C ILE A 194 12.97 8.00 -11.63
N ASN A 195 14.07 8.27 -10.93
CA ASN A 195 14.69 9.58 -10.86
C ASN A 195 15.13 10.04 -12.25
N ALA A 196 15.80 9.17 -13.02
CA ALA A 196 16.22 9.49 -14.39
C ALA A 196 15.02 9.77 -15.32
N GLY A 197 13.92 9.03 -15.17
CA GLY A 197 12.69 9.26 -15.92
C GLY A 197 12.02 10.60 -15.59
N LEU A 198 11.96 10.94 -14.30
CA LEU A 198 11.46 12.23 -13.82
C LEU A 198 12.34 13.40 -14.30
N GLU A 199 13.66 13.29 -14.18
CA GLU A 199 14.63 14.29 -14.65
C GLU A 199 14.46 14.62 -16.13
N LYS A 200 14.37 13.59 -16.98
CA LYS A 200 14.17 13.75 -18.44
C LYS A 200 12.86 14.45 -18.80
N ALA A 201 11.89 14.47 -17.89
CA ALA A 201 10.59 15.09 -18.12
C ALA A 201 10.48 16.53 -17.58
N ILE A 202 11.42 16.99 -16.74
CA ILE A 202 11.37 18.31 -16.07
C ILE A 202 11.14 19.45 -17.07
N ASP A 203 11.91 19.46 -18.17
CA ASP A 203 11.84 20.53 -19.17
C ASP A 203 10.51 20.56 -19.94
N SER A 204 9.75 19.47 -19.90
CA SER A 204 8.42 19.38 -20.52
C SER A 204 7.30 19.94 -19.64
N LEU A 205 7.59 20.27 -18.38
CA LEU A 205 6.60 20.77 -17.41
C LEU A 205 6.39 22.27 -17.59
N GLU A 206 5.12 22.67 -17.53
CA GLU A 206 4.72 24.08 -17.67
C GLU A 206 5.07 24.90 -16.43
N TYR A 207 4.85 24.32 -15.25
CA TYR A 207 4.94 25.05 -13.99
C TYR A 207 6.26 24.83 -13.27
N GLU A 208 6.91 25.93 -12.88
CA GLU A 208 8.21 25.88 -12.20
C GLU A 208 8.14 25.16 -10.84
N TYR A 209 7.04 25.31 -10.10
CA TYR A 209 6.87 24.61 -8.82
C TYR A 209 6.94 23.07 -8.97
N GLN A 210 6.46 22.51 -10.09
CA GLN A 210 6.57 21.07 -10.34
C GLN A 210 8.00 20.65 -10.62
N LYS A 211 8.77 21.51 -11.32
CA LYS A 211 10.18 21.27 -11.60
C LYS A 211 11.00 21.31 -10.32
N GLU A 212 10.77 22.31 -9.47
CA GLU A 212 11.41 22.44 -8.16
C GLU A 212 11.07 21.27 -7.25
N ASP A 213 9.80 20.87 -7.21
CA ASP A 213 9.34 19.71 -6.42
C ASP A 213 10.00 18.41 -6.88
N ILE A 214 10.13 18.15 -8.19
CA ILE A 214 10.88 16.99 -8.71
C ILE A 214 12.36 17.06 -8.34
N LYS A 215 13.01 18.21 -8.55
CA LYS A 215 14.45 18.40 -8.21
C LYS A 215 14.70 18.11 -6.74
N LYS A 216 13.83 18.60 -5.86
CA LYS A 216 13.90 18.33 -4.42
C LYS A 216 13.63 16.86 -4.12
N TYR A 217 12.60 16.27 -4.73
CA TYR A 217 12.19 14.89 -4.50
C TYR A 217 13.29 13.88 -4.86
N ILE A 218 13.96 14.05 -6.00
CA ILE A 218 15.03 13.15 -6.45
C ILE A 218 16.22 13.11 -5.48
N GLN A 219 16.45 14.22 -4.76
CA GLN A 219 17.49 14.30 -3.73
C GLN A 219 17.07 13.64 -2.40
N THR A 220 15.79 13.30 -2.22
CA THR A 220 15.32 12.66 -0.99
C THR A 220 15.78 11.20 -0.92
N LYS A 221 16.31 10.79 0.22
CA LYS A 221 16.62 9.39 0.51
C LYS A 221 15.30 8.60 0.59
N GLU A 222 15.20 7.53 -0.18
CA GLU A 222 14.05 6.63 -0.09
C GLU A 222 14.19 5.78 1.20
N PRO A 223 13.20 5.80 2.12
CA PRO A 223 13.22 4.94 3.29
C PRO A 223 13.00 3.48 2.89
N ILE A 224 13.62 2.55 3.62
CA ILE A 224 13.37 1.12 3.44
C ILE A 224 11.96 0.84 3.97
N LYS A 225 11.09 0.29 3.12
CA LYS A 225 9.71 -0.09 3.49
C LYS A 225 9.65 -1.58 3.74
N ILE A 226 9.29 -2.01 4.95
CA ILE A 226 9.20 -3.42 5.32
C ILE A 226 7.80 -3.79 5.76
N LEU A 227 7.42 -5.03 5.46
CA LEU A 227 6.23 -5.67 6.00
C LEU A 227 6.63 -6.90 6.81
N LEU A 228 6.41 -6.85 8.11
CA LEU A 228 6.53 -7.98 9.02
C LEU A 228 5.32 -8.90 8.80
N LEU A 229 5.56 -10.17 8.50
CA LEU A 229 4.51 -11.13 8.20
C LEU A 229 4.57 -12.33 9.13
N ASP A 230 3.43 -12.68 9.70
CA ASP A 230 3.24 -13.98 10.36
C ASP A 230 1.88 -14.58 9.93
N GLN A 231 1.47 -15.65 10.60
CA GLN A 231 0.21 -16.31 10.28
C GLN A 231 -1.01 -15.48 10.66
N THR A 232 -1.00 -14.77 11.80
CA THR A 232 -2.21 -14.25 12.46
C THR A 232 -2.18 -12.76 12.76
N ASN A 233 -1.12 -12.07 12.40
CA ASN A 233 -0.70 -10.76 12.85
C ASN A 233 -1.01 -10.56 14.32
N SER A 234 -0.35 -11.35 15.16
CA SER A 234 -0.56 -11.32 16.60
C SER A 234 0.76 -11.54 17.32
N GLY A 235 0.98 -10.79 18.39
CA GLY A 235 2.18 -10.98 19.19
C GLY A 235 3.38 -10.19 18.64
N VAL A 236 4.43 -10.92 18.27
CA VAL A 236 5.77 -10.38 17.98
C VAL A 236 5.77 -9.39 16.82
N THR A 237 5.04 -9.67 15.73
CA THR A 237 5.01 -8.75 14.57
C THR A 237 4.41 -7.38 14.91
N GLN A 238 3.41 -7.33 15.79
CA GLN A 238 2.78 -6.07 16.24
C GLN A 238 3.71 -5.28 17.17
N LEU A 239 4.39 -5.98 18.08
CA LEU A 239 5.41 -5.37 18.94
C LEU A 239 6.54 -4.77 18.10
N LEU A 240 7.02 -5.51 17.09
CA LEU A 240 8.08 -5.03 16.19
C LEU A 240 7.63 -3.89 15.26
N GLU A 241 6.35 -3.86 14.86
CA GLU A 241 5.81 -2.70 14.13
C GLU A 241 5.91 -1.43 14.97
N TYR A 242 5.51 -1.50 16.24
CA TYR A 242 5.61 -0.36 17.16
C TYR A 242 7.07 0.06 17.36
N MET A 243 7.95 -0.90 17.64
CA MET A 243 9.40 -0.62 17.82
C MET A 243 10.03 -0.03 16.56
N GLY A 244 9.59 -0.47 15.38
CA GLY A 244 10.12 0.01 14.11
C GLY A 244 9.89 1.49 13.90
N GLU A 245 8.73 2.00 14.31
CA GLU A 245 8.41 3.43 14.24
C GLU A 245 9.25 4.28 15.20
N GLU A 246 9.55 3.75 16.40
CA GLU A 246 10.30 4.48 17.44
C GLU A 246 11.82 4.39 17.29
N GLU A 247 12.34 3.25 16.83
CA GLU A 247 13.77 2.92 16.94
C GLU A 247 14.52 3.00 15.59
N THR A 248 13.82 3.14 14.46
CA THR A 248 14.44 3.04 13.13
C THR A 248 14.00 4.14 12.17
N GLU A 249 14.76 4.35 11.09
CA GLU A 249 14.35 5.25 9.98
C GLU A 249 13.48 4.53 8.93
N MET A 250 13.14 3.26 9.17
CA MET A 250 12.39 2.43 8.22
C MET A 250 10.89 2.69 8.33
N TYR A 251 10.17 2.51 7.23
CA TYR A 251 8.72 2.41 7.29
C TYR A 251 8.35 0.96 7.60
N VAL A 252 7.84 0.71 8.80
CA VAL A 252 7.53 -0.63 9.31
C VAL A 252 6.02 -0.80 9.45
N ARG A 253 5.48 -1.88 8.88
CA ARG A 253 4.10 -2.33 9.13
C ARG A 253 4.09 -3.83 9.39
N SER A 254 3.04 -4.34 10.01
CA SER A 254 2.80 -5.77 10.17
C SER A 254 1.47 -6.21 9.57
N ALA A 255 1.42 -7.45 9.11
CA ALA A 255 0.20 -8.06 8.59
C ALA A 255 0.22 -9.58 8.71
N GLY A 256 -0.96 -10.18 8.57
CA GLY A 256 -1.18 -11.60 8.78
C GLY A 256 -1.77 -12.25 7.54
N LEU A 257 -1.36 -13.49 7.26
CA LEU A 257 -2.00 -14.29 6.20
C LEU A 257 -3.44 -14.63 6.56
N HIS A 258 -3.70 -14.88 7.84
CA HIS A 258 -4.99 -15.20 8.44
C HIS A 258 -5.18 -14.43 9.77
N PRO A 259 -5.44 -13.12 9.71
CA PRO A 259 -5.49 -12.25 10.88
C PRO A 259 -6.46 -12.77 11.96
N SER A 260 -6.01 -12.75 13.22
CA SER A 260 -6.81 -13.17 14.38
C SER A 260 -7.88 -12.16 14.79
N GLY A 261 -7.73 -10.90 14.37
CA GLY A 261 -8.60 -9.78 14.74
C GLY A 261 -8.39 -9.26 16.18
N LYS A 262 -7.32 -9.65 16.87
CA LYS A 262 -7.00 -9.19 18.23
C LYS A 262 -5.50 -8.98 18.41
N ILE A 263 -5.14 -8.02 19.28
CA ILE A 263 -3.78 -7.90 19.82
C ILE A 263 -3.66 -8.83 21.03
N GLU A 264 -2.53 -9.53 21.17
CA GLU A 264 -2.30 -10.40 22.32
C GLU A 264 -2.10 -9.59 23.60
N LYS A 265 -2.63 -10.10 24.72
CA LYS A 265 -2.59 -9.39 26.00
C LYS A 265 -1.16 -9.04 26.43
N TRP A 266 -0.20 -9.95 26.25
CA TRP A 266 1.18 -9.68 26.67
C TRP A 266 1.84 -8.55 25.86
N VAL A 267 1.43 -8.37 24.58
CA VAL A 267 1.88 -7.22 23.77
C VAL A 267 1.27 -5.94 24.31
N LEU A 268 -0.02 -5.95 24.64
CA LEU A 268 -0.68 -4.80 25.28
C LEU A 268 -0.05 -4.47 26.63
N ASP A 269 0.26 -5.48 27.44
CA ASP A 269 0.88 -5.28 28.75
C ASP A 269 2.27 -4.60 28.63
N ILE A 270 2.96 -4.78 27.50
CA ILE A 270 4.21 -4.07 27.17
C ILE A 270 3.92 -2.67 26.62
N LEU A 271 3.08 -2.57 25.58
CA LEU A 271 2.88 -1.32 24.84
C LEU A 271 2.03 -0.29 25.59
N MET A 272 1.04 -0.71 26.38
CA MET A 272 0.19 0.20 27.18
C MET A 272 0.93 0.85 28.36
N GLN A 273 2.14 0.38 28.70
CA GLN A 273 3.00 1.11 29.62
C GLN A 273 3.51 2.41 28.99
N GLU A 274 3.54 2.47 27.66
CA GLU A 274 4.03 3.58 26.86
C GLU A 274 2.89 4.40 26.22
N ASP A 275 1.95 3.76 25.49
CA ASP A 275 0.81 4.44 24.81
C ASP A 275 -0.43 3.53 24.56
N ASP A 276 -1.62 4.10 24.36
CA ASP A 276 -2.83 3.37 23.94
C ASP A 276 -2.80 3.02 22.46
N ILE A 277 -2.00 2.02 22.12
CA ILE A 277 -1.81 1.51 20.76
C ILE A 277 -3.04 0.82 20.18
N THR A 278 -4.07 0.50 20.97
CA THR A 278 -5.27 -0.21 20.47
C THR A 278 -6.08 0.60 19.46
N ARG A 279 -5.80 1.90 19.41
CA ARG A 279 -6.33 2.87 18.46
C ARG A 279 -5.56 2.91 17.14
N TYR A 280 -4.36 2.33 17.07
CA TYR A 280 -3.42 2.48 15.96
C TYR A 280 -2.91 1.16 15.41
N GLN A 281 -3.03 0.08 16.17
CA GLN A 281 -2.65 -1.25 15.76
C GLN A 281 -3.83 -2.20 15.92
N CYS A 282 -4.00 -3.07 14.93
CA CYS A 282 -4.80 -4.28 15.09
C CYS A 282 -4.26 -5.37 14.18
N SER A 283 -4.71 -6.59 14.46
CA SER A 283 -4.43 -7.73 13.58
C SER A 283 -5.10 -7.50 12.23
N SER A 284 -4.28 -7.26 11.21
CA SER A 284 -4.73 -6.85 9.88
C SER A 284 -4.19 -7.76 8.78
N PRO A 285 -4.97 -7.95 7.71
CA PRO A 285 -4.48 -8.65 6.53
C PRO A 285 -3.50 -7.79 5.73
N ILE A 286 -2.78 -8.40 4.79
CA ILE A 286 -1.85 -7.66 3.91
C ILE A 286 -2.62 -6.62 3.09
N GLU A 287 -2.24 -5.35 3.21
CA GLU A 287 -2.75 -4.22 2.44
C GLU A 287 -1.64 -3.56 1.65
N GLU A 288 -1.96 -2.99 0.48
CA GLU A 288 -1.02 -2.28 -0.37
C GLU A 288 0.30 -3.04 -0.60
N LEU A 289 0.26 -4.36 -0.83
CA LEU A 289 1.46 -5.22 -0.87
C LEU A 289 2.60 -4.62 -1.70
N CYS A 290 2.31 -3.99 -2.85
CA CYS A 290 3.32 -3.38 -3.70
C CYS A 290 4.07 -2.18 -3.07
N LYS A 291 3.67 -1.67 -1.91
CA LYS A 291 4.33 -0.55 -1.23
C LYS A 291 5.66 -0.94 -0.60
N TYR A 292 5.77 -2.18 -0.14
CA TYR A 292 6.92 -2.66 0.62
C TYR A 292 8.05 -3.12 -0.29
N ASP A 293 9.28 -2.95 0.18
CA ASP A 293 10.52 -3.39 -0.46
C ASP A 293 10.94 -4.77 0.05
N TYR A 294 10.75 -5.02 1.34
CA TYR A 294 11.06 -6.31 1.97
C TYR A 294 9.84 -6.92 2.66
N LEU A 295 9.77 -8.25 2.60
CA LEU A 295 8.93 -9.04 3.49
C LEU A 295 9.81 -9.73 4.51
N ILE A 296 9.41 -9.66 5.78
CA ILE A 296 10.11 -10.28 6.89
C ILE A 296 9.18 -11.31 7.52
N PRO A 297 9.25 -12.57 7.08
CA PRO A 297 8.48 -13.65 7.71
C PRO A 297 8.99 -13.95 9.12
N ILE A 298 8.06 -13.97 10.09
CA ILE A 298 8.30 -14.34 11.48
C ILE A 298 7.55 -15.65 11.76
N GLY A 299 8.29 -16.74 11.91
CA GLY A 299 7.74 -18.05 12.24
C GLY A 299 6.89 -18.68 11.11
N ILE A 300 7.00 -18.17 9.89
CA ILE A 300 6.30 -18.68 8.71
C ILE A 300 7.26 -18.83 7.52
N HIS A 301 6.91 -19.70 6.57
CA HIS A 301 7.64 -19.83 5.32
C HIS A 301 6.87 -19.20 4.17
N LEU A 302 7.55 -18.38 3.38
CA LEU A 302 6.98 -17.68 2.22
C LEU A 302 7.56 -18.26 0.93
N ASP A 303 6.71 -18.41 -0.08
CA ASP A 303 7.14 -18.71 -1.44
C ASP A 303 7.54 -17.40 -2.14
N GLU A 304 8.84 -17.25 -2.47
CA GLU A 304 9.36 -16.10 -3.22
C GLU A 304 8.57 -15.80 -4.49
N LYS A 305 8.02 -16.82 -5.16
CA LYS A 305 7.25 -16.64 -6.39
C LYS A 305 5.90 -15.94 -6.18
N ALA A 306 5.37 -15.94 -4.96
CA ALA A 306 4.14 -15.25 -4.60
C ALA A 306 4.37 -13.75 -4.32
N TYR A 307 5.62 -13.31 -4.16
CA TYR A 307 5.97 -11.95 -3.72
C TYR A 307 7.04 -11.32 -4.62
N PRO A 308 6.72 -11.03 -5.88
CA PRO A 308 7.68 -10.59 -6.91
C PRO A 308 8.22 -9.16 -6.71
N PHE A 309 7.54 -8.39 -5.85
CA PHE A 309 7.79 -6.97 -5.64
C PHE A 309 8.82 -6.77 -4.54
N GLN A 310 8.95 -7.76 -3.66
CA GLN A 310 9.74 -7.70 -2.47
C GLN A 310 10.90 -8.67 -2.52
N LYS A 311 11.96 -8.33 -1.79
CA LYS A 311 12.93 -9.33 -1.34
C LYS A 311 12.45 -9.93 -0.03
N ILE A 312 12.58 -11.24 0.11
CA ILE A 312 12.25 -11.91 1.38
C ILE A 312 13.51 -11.94 2.25
N TYR A 313 13.40 -11.40 3.46
CA TYR A 313 14.44 -11.50 4.47
C TYR A 313 14.16 -12.70 5.37
N ALA A 314 14.71 -13.85 4.97
CA ALA A 314 14.39 -15.19 5.48
C ALA A 314 14.83 -15.50 6.92
N ARG A 315 15.62 -14.63 7.57
CA ARG A 315 16.32 -14.95 8.84
C ARG A 315 15.39 -15.42 9.96
N TYR A 316 14.14 -14.96 9.95
CA TYR A 316 13.17 -15.22 11.03
C TYR A 316 12.06 -16.20 10.63
N GLN A 317 12.19 -16.93 9.51
CA GLN A 317 11.17 -17.91 9.07
C GLN A 317 10.94 -19.03 10.10
N ASP A 318 11.98 -19.45 10.80
CA ASP A 318 11.92 -20.50 11.84
C ASP A 318 11.86 -19.93 13.27
N PHE A 319 11.45 -18.67 13.41
CA PHE A 319 11.32 -18.04 14.72
C PHE A 319 10.17 -18.65 15.53
N ASP A 320 10.50 -19.41 16.57
CA ASP A 320 9.54 -20.19 17.37
C ASP A 320 9.12 -19.49 18.70
N LYS A 321 9.58 -18.26 18.94
CA LYS A 321 9.21 -17.57 20.19
C LYS A 321 7.81 -16.96 20.08
N LYS A 322 6.91 -17.46 20.92
CA LYS A 322 5.56 -16.92 21.07
C LYS A 322 5.50 -15.59 21.83
N GLN A 323 6.50 -15.28 22.65
CA GLN A 323 6.59 -14.05 23.45
C GLN A 323 8.06 -13.61 23.57
N ILE A 324 8.29 -12.30 23.52
CA ILE A 324 9.60 -11.68 23.72
C ILE A 324 9.46 -10.41 24.58
N GLY A 325 10.56 -9.99 25.20
CA GLY A 325 10.61 -8.73 25.96
C GLY A 325 10.88 -7.51 25.07
N TRP A 326 10.74 -6.30 25.66
CA TRP A 326 11.01 -5.02 25.01
C TRP A 326 12.42 -4.95 24.39
N GLU A 327 13.45 -5.21 25.20
CA GLU A 327 14.86 -5.13 24.73
C GLU A 327 15.16 -6.14 23.62
N GLU A 328 14.57 -7.34 23.68
CA GLU A 328 14.74 -8.34 22.62
C GLU A 328 14.08 -7.88 21.30
N ALA A 329 12.88 -7.29 21.38
CA ALA A 329 12.19 -6.74 20.21
C ALA A 329 12.98 -5.57 19.59
N LYS A 330 13.53 -4.69 20.45
CA LYS A 330 14.39 -3.58 20.04
C LYS A 330 15.66 -4.06 19.34
N GLU A 331 16.38 -5.01 19.94
CA GLU A 331 17.57 -5.61 19.32
C GLU A 331 17.23 -6.23 17.95
N MET A 332 16.10 -6.93 17.87
CA MET A 332 15.65 -7.56 16.64
C MET A 332 15.37 -6.55 15.52
N ILE A 333 14.63 -5.47 15.79
CA ILE A 333 14.31 -4.47 14.74
C ILE A 333 15.55 -3.68 14.31
N CYS A 334 16.44 -3.33 15.25
CA CYS A 334 17.71 -2.67 14.96
C CYS A 334 18.63 -3.58 14.12
N GLN A 335 18.65 -4.88 14.41
CA GLN A 335 19.43 -5.85 13.64
C GLN A 335 18.86 -6.02 12.21
N ILE A 336 17.53 -6.04 12.06
CA ILE A 336 16.87 -6.01 10.76
C ILE A 336 17.33 -4.78 9.97
N GLU A 337 17.22 -3.58 10.54
CA GLU A 337 17.59 -2.34 9.86
C GLU A 337 19.05 -2.38 9.38
N LYS A 338 19.96 -2.79 10.28
CA LYS A 338 21.39 -2.88 9.98
C LYS A 338 21.67 -3.84 8.82
N ASP A 339 21.03 -5.01 8.83
CA ASP A 339 21.21 -6.01 7.77
C ASP A 339 20.65 -5.52 6.43
N LEU A 340 19.48 -4.90 6.44
CA LEU A 340 18.86 -4.38 5.22
C LEU A 340 19.64 -3.21 4.63
N LYS A 341 20.13 -2.27 5.45
CA LYS A 341 21.01 -1.18 5.01
C LYS A 341 22.28 -1.73 4.34
N ARG A 342 22.93 -2.73 4.96
CA ARG A 342 24.12 -3.38 4.38
C ARG A 342 23.83 -4.06 3.04
N ASN A 343 22.68 -4.72 2.90
CA ASN A 343 22.28 -5.40 1.66
C ASN A 343 22.05 -4.45 0.47
N ILE A 344 21.79 -3.17 0.74
CA ILE A 344 21.63 -2.12 -0.26
C ILE A 344 22.99 -1.59 -0.70
N ASP A 345 23.90 -1.36 0.26
CA ASP A 345 25.21 -0.75 0.02
C ASP A 345 26.25 -1.72 -0.56
N GLU A 346 26.09 -3.04 -0.36
CA GLU A 346 27.05 -4.07 -0.83
C GLU A 346 26.39 -5.25 -1.61
N PRO A 347 25.72 -5.02 -2.75
CA PRO A 347 25.02 -6.10 -3.47
C PRO A 347 25.94 -7.22 -3.99
N GLU A 348 27.22 -6.93 -4.25
CA GLU A 348 28.17 -7.89 -4.85
C GLU A 348 28.86 -8.79 -3.81
N LYS A 349 29.18 -8.29 -2.61
CA LYS A 349 29.86 -9.08 -1.57
C LYS A 349 29.04 -10.24 -1.02
N ILE A 350 27.71 -10.11 -1.00
CA ILE A 350 26.82 -11.18 -0.49
C ILE A 350 26.73 -12.33 -1.50
N LYS A 351 26.83 -12.06 -2.81
CA LYS A 351 26.96 -13.12 -3.82
C LYS A 351 28.29 -13.87 -3.68
N GLU A 352 29.39 -13.16 -3.39
CA GLU A 352 30.69 -13.79 -3.11
C GLU A 352 30.67 -14.62 -1.82
N ILE A 353 30.12 -14.08 -0.72
CA ILE A 353 30.01 -14.80 0.56
C ILE A 353 29.08 -16.02 0.43
N ALA A 354 27.97 -15.93 -0.30
CA ALA A 354 27.10 -17.08 -0.55
C ALA A 354 27.76 -18.15 -1.44
N GLN A 355 28.59 -17.75 -2.41
CA GLN A 355 29.41 -18.67 -3.21
C GLN A 355 30.56 -19.28 -2.40
N GLU A 356 31.13 -18.57 -1.43
CA GLU A 356 32.14 -19.10 -0.53
C GLU A 356 31.53 -20.04 0.52
N MET A 357 30.38 -19.70 1.11
CA MET A 357 29.67 -20.56 2.06
C MET A 357 29.15 -21.85 1.40
N GLY A 358 28.79 -21.80 0.11
CA GLY A 358 28.45 -22.99 -0.68
C GLY A 358 29.63 -23.91 -1.02
N LYS A 359 30.88 -23.50 -0.78
CA LYS A 359 32.09 -24.30 -0.99
C LYS A 359 32.59 -25.00 0.27
N VAL A 360 32.03 -24.71 1.46
CA VAL A 360 32.57 -25.18 2.75
C VAL A 360 31.92 -26.47 3.29
N TRP A 361 30.95 -27.06 2.59
CA TRP A 361 30.44 -28.40 2.90
C TRP A 361 30.83 -29.42 1.82
N PRO A 362 31.94 -30.14 1.98
CA PRO A 362 32.09 -31.42 1.31
C PRO A 362 31.14 -32.42 1.98
N LEU A 363 30.30 -33.05 1.16
CA LEU A 363 29.63 -34.31 1.52
C LEU A 363 30.65 -35.28 2.10
N ALA A 364 30.43 -35.69 3.35
CA ALA A 364 30.98 -36.89 3.97
C ALA A 364 29.83 -37.67 4.58
#